data_AF-A0A857JQD8-F1
#
_entry.id   AF-A0A857JQD8-F1
#
_cell.length_a   1.000
_cell.length_b   1.000
_cell.length_c   1.000
_cell.angle_alpha   90.00
_cell.angle_beta   90.00
_cell.angle_gamma   90.00
#
_symmetry.space_group_name_H-M   'P 1'
#
loop_
_entity.id
_entity.type
_entity.pdbx_description
1 polymer ?
#
loop_
_entity_poly.entity_id
_entity_poly.type
_entity_poly.pdbx_seq_one_letter_code
_entity_poly.pdbx_strand_id
1 'polypeptide(L)'
;MNQEAIIRQRGAVIVDALNGVVKWKYDDFNRALLAEFSVDKADYVNAIVKEHYDVEWHAKNVKQAPDLMKHLAGKYAVLSKKQRLYYPANTPHPDVMLAWWPWGHGATVSVRLFMVSQEPFVSPKPLLKRIFPFLK
;
A
#
# COMPACT_ATOMS: atom_id res chain seq x y z
N MET A 1 5.38 -5.91 -21.76
CA MET A 1 5.13 -4.56 -21.22
C MET A 1 6.17 -4.25 -20.14
N ASN A 2 6.62 -3.00 -20.05
CA ASN A 2 7.46 -2.58 -18.93
C ASN A 2 6.60 -2.47 -17.64
N GLN A 3 7.24 -2.50 -16.47
CA GLN A 3 6.54 -2.53 -15.19
C GLN A 3 5.70 -1.27 -14.94
N GLU A 4 6.16 -0.10 -15.39
CA GLU A 4 5.39 1.13 -15.32
C GLU A 4 4.02 0.98 -16.00
N ALA A 5 3.99 0.47 -17.24
CA ALA A 5 2.75 0.28 -17.98
C ALA A 5 1.80 -0.70 -17.28
N ILE A 6 2.34 -1.76 -16.66
CA ILE A 6 1.53 -2.72 -15.89
C ILE A 6 0.88 -2.02 -14.69
N ILE A 7 1.63 -1.24 -13.91
CA ILE A 7 1.10 -0.53 -12.74
C ILE A 7 0.03 0.49 -13.18
N ARG A 8 0.29 1.25 -14.26
CA ARG A 8 -0.67 2.20 -14.81
C ARG A 8 -1.96 1.51 -15.23
N GLN A 9 -1.87 0.37 -15.92
CA GLN A 9 -3.04 -0.39 -16.35
C GLN A 9 -3.83 -0.94 -15.17
N ARG A 10 -3.15 -1.63 -14.23
CA ARG A 10 -3.82 -2.31 -13.11
C ARG A 10 -4.35 -1.36 -12.05
N GLY A 11 -3.76 -0.17 -11.91
CA GLY A 11 -4.22 0.89 -11.02
C GLY A 11 -4.82 2.09 -11.74
N ALA A 12 -5.33 1.92 -12.97
CA ALA A 12 -5.85 3.02 -13.78
C ALA A 12 -6.84 3.91 -13.01
N VAL A 13 -7.76 3.29 -12.25
CA VAL A 13 -8.76 4.00 -11.43
C VAL A 13 -8.13 5.08 -10.55
N ILE A 14 -7.09 4.74 -9.77
CA ILE A 14 -6.46 5.71 -8.87
C ILE A 14 -5.46 6.63 -9.58
N VAL A 15 -4.79 6.12 -10.64
CA VAL A 15 -3.88 6.94 -11.45
C VAL A 15 -4.63 8.08 -12.12
N ASP A 16 -5.77 7.77 -12.75
CA ASP A 16 -6.61 8.72 -13.47
C ASP A 16 -7.28 9.71 -12.52
N ALA A 17 -7.80 9.23 -11.38
CA ALA A 17 -8.39 10.09 -10.35
C ALA A 17 -7.39 11.13 -9.80
N LEU A 18 -6.10 10.78 -9.74
CA LEU A 18 -5.05 11.66 -9.23
C LEU A 18 -4.30 12.47 -10.31
N ASN A 19 -4.46 12.16 -11.61
CA ASN A 19 -3.72 12.80 -12.71
C ASN A 19 -3.88 14.33 -12.75
N GLY A 20 -5.04 14.85 -12.34
CA GLY A 20 -5.29 16.30 -12.28
C GLY A 20 -4.66 17.00 -11.07
N VAL A 21 -4.15 16.26 -10.09
CA VAL A 21 -3.76 16.78 -8.76
C VAL A 21 -2.28 16.56 -8.47
N VAL A 22 -1.73 15.44 -8.93
CA VAL A 22 -0.34 15.04 -8.72
C VAL A 22 0.34 14.70 -10.03
N LYS A 23 1.67 14.79 -10.06
CA LYS A 23 2.48 14.37 -11.23
C LYS A 23 3.12 13.02 -10.95
N TRP A 24 2.70 12.00 -11.70
CA TRP A 24 3.28 10.67 -11.63
C TRP A 24 4.62 10.59 -12.35
N LYS A 25 5.61 10.00 -11.69
CA LYS A 25 6.87 9.52 -12.28
C LYS A 25 7.06 8.06 -11.93
N TYR A 26 7.81 7.32 -12.73
CA TYR A 26 8.25 5.98 -12.34
C TYR A 26 9.46 6.09 -11.41
N ASP A 27 9.48 5.29 -10.34
CA ASP A 27 10.58 5.15 -9.40
C ASP A 27 11.18 3.76 -9.58
N ASP A 28 12.31 3.66 -10.30
CA ASP A 28 12.98 2.39 -10.58
C ASP A 28 13.45 1.67 -9.32
N PHE A 29 13.86 2.41 -8.28
CA PHE A 29 14.36 1.84 -7.05
C PHE A 29 13.26 1.12 -6.27
N ASN A 30 12.07 1.74 -6.20
CA ASN A 30 10.91 1.12 -5.57
C ASN A 30 10.05 0.30 -6.53
N ARG A 31 10.33 0.38 -7.83
CA ARG A 31 9.56 -0.25 -8.91
C ARG A 31 8.07 0.09 -8.82
N ALA A 32 7.78 1.38 -8.61
CA ALA A 32 6.46 1.92 -8.31
C ALA A 32 6.19 3.20 -9.11
N LEU A 33 4.92 3.54 -9.33
CA LEU A 33 4.55 4.91 -9.69
C LEU A 33 4.60 5.77 -8.44
N LEU A 34 5.32 6.88 -8.52
CA LEU A 34 5.56 7.82 -7.43
C LEU A 34 4.99 9.18 -7.80
N ALA A 35 4.32 9.80 -6.85
CA ALA A 35 4.03 11.22 -6.90
C ALA A 35 4.42 11.89 -5.58
N GLU A 36 4.98 13.09 -5.67
CA GLU A 36 5.40 13.91 -4.54
C GLU A 36 4.69 15.26 -4.61
N PHE A 37 4.16 15.73 -3.51
CA PHE A 37 3.37 16.96 -3.45
C PHE A 37 3.47 17.64 -2.08
N SER A 38 3.14 18.94 -2.03
CA SER A 38 3.11 19.72 -0.79
C SER A 38 2.08 19.17 0.18
N VAL A 39 2.41 19.18 1.47
CA VAL A 39 1.49 18.81 2.56
C VAL A 39 0.17 19.60 2.52
N ASP A 40 0.16 20.80 1.95
CA ASP A 40 -1.06 21.62 1.82
C ASP A 40 -2.13 20.94 0.93
N LYS A 41 -1.71 20.04 0.03
CA LYS A 41 -2.61 19.24 -0.82
C LYS A 41 -2.99 17.90 -0.19
N ALA A 42 -2.45 17.56 0.98
CA ALA A 42 -2.57 16.24 1.58
C ALA A 42 -4.03 15.84 1.82
N ASP A 43 -4.84 16.72 2.40
CA ASP A 43 -6.23 16.39 2.70
C ASP A 43 -7.05 16.18 1.43
N TYR A 44 -6.83 17.01 0.40
CA TYR A 44 -7.49 16.87 -0.89
C TYR A 44 -7.09 15.59 -1.62
N VAL A 45 -5.80 15.28 -1.71
CA VAL A 45 -5.32 14.03 -2.33
C VAL A 45 -5.83 12.81 -1.56
N ASN A 46 -5.81 12.86 -0.23
CA ASN A 46 -6.30 11.76 0.62
C ASN A 46 -7.80 11.53 0.47
N ALA A 47 -8.60 12.59 0.28
CA ALA A 47 -10.03 12.45 -0.01
C ALA A 47 -10.26 11.63 -1.29
N ILE A 48 -9.56 11.99 -2.39
CA ILE A 48 -9.63 11.26 -3.66
C ILE A 48 -9.17 9.79 -3.49
N VAL A 49 -8.07 9.56 -2.74
CA VAL A 49 -7.62 8.19 -2.46
C VAL A 49 -8.72 7.37 -1.77
N LYS A 50 -9.40 7.94 -0.78
CA LYS A 50 -10.45 7.25 -0.02
C LYS A 50 -11.73 7.00 -0.80
N GLU A 51 -12.02 7.79 -1.83
CA GLU A 51 -13.15 7.56 -2.74
C GLU A 51 -12.98 6.28 -3.56
N HIS A 52 -11.73 5.88 -3.82
CA HIS A 52 -11.43 4.70 -4.63
C HIS A 52 -10.92 3.52 -3.80
N TYR A 53 -10.09 3.78 -2.78
CA TYR A 53 -9.46 2.80 -1.90
C TYR A 53 -9.94 3.02 -0.46
N ASP A 54 -10.94 2.24 -0.07
CA ASP A 54 -11.67 2.34 1.19
C ASP A 54 -11.03 1.59 2.35
N VAL A 55 -10.11 0.65 2.10
CA VAL A 55 -9.30 0.06 3.17
C VAL A 55 -8.10 0.93 3.45
N GLU A 56 -7.97 1.38 4.70
CA GLU A 56 -6.81 2.11 5.21
C GLU A 56 -6.14 1.35 6.36
N TRP A 57 -4.84 1.10 6.22
CA TRP A 57 -3.99 0.71 7.33
C TRP A 57 -2.98 1.78 7.68
N HIS A 58 -2.62 1.80 8.96
CA HIS A 58 -1.65 2.70 9.57
C HIS A 58 -0.92 1.96 10.70
N ALA A 59 0.14 2.57 11.25
CA ALA A 59 0.98 1.97 12.28
C ALA A 59 0.24 1.33 13.48
N LYS A 60 -0.98 1.78 13.82
CA LYS A 60 -1.76 1.24 14.94
C LYS A 60 -2.59 -0.01 14.63
N ASN A 61 -2.97 -0.25 13.37
CA ASN A 61 -3.88 -1.35 13.00
C ASN A 61 -3.24 -2.37 12.04
N VAL A 62 -2.12 -2.04 11.39
CA VAL A 62 -1.46 -2.94 10.43
C VAL A 62 -1.04 -4.28 11.03
N LYS A 63 -0.85 -4.36 12.36
CA LYS A 63 -0.57 -5.63 13.03
C LYS A 63 -1.76 -6.61 13.00
N GLN A 64 -2.98 -6.08 12.99
CA GLN A 64 -4.24 -6.84 12.96
C GLN A 64 -4.72 -7.16 11.53
N ALA A 65 -4.03 -6.61 10.52
CA ALA A 65 -4.30 -6.91 9.13
C ALA A 65 -4.19 -8.41 8.81
N PRO A 66 -5.01 -8.94 7.89
CA PRO A 66 -4.87 -10.29 7.36
C PRO A 66 -3.45 -10.57 6.87
N ASP A 67 -2.92 -11.75 7.18
CA ASP A 67 -1.56 -12.15 6.82
C ASP A 67 -1.32 -12.15 5.31
N LEU A 68 -2.31 -12.58 4.54
CA LEU A 68 -2.27 -12.50 3.07
C LEU A 68 -2.03 -11.06 2.61
N MET A 69 -2.80 -10.11 3.13
CA MET A 69 -2.73 -8.73 2.69
C MET A 69 -1.41 -8.06 3.13
N LYS A 70 -0.84 -8.44 4.29
CA LYS A 70 0.54 -8.03 4.67
C LYS A 70 1.59 -8.63 3.74
N HIS A 71 1.44 -9.90 3.36
CA HIS A 71 2.32 -10.56 2.40
C HIS A 71 2.29 -9.87 1.02
N LEU A 72 1.09 -9.56 0.53
CA LEU A 72 0.90 -8.81 -0.71
C LEU A 72 1.55 -7.41 -0.65
N ALA A 73 1.42 -6.71 0.47
CA ALA A 73 2.03 -5.41 0.67
C ALA A 73 3.57 -5.45 0.80
N GLY A 74 4.14 -6.60 1.17
CA GLY A 74 5.58 -6.80 1.34
C GLY A 74 6.21 -5.76 2.27
N LYS A 75 7.26 -5.07 1.81
CA LYS A 75 7.96 -4.03 2.60
C LYS A 75 7.05 -2.88 3.05
N TYR A 76 5.96 -2.62 2.32
CA TYR A 76 5.02 -1.55 2.66
C TYR A 76 4.05 -1.90 3.80
N ALA A 77 4.04 -3.17 4.27
CA ALA A 77 3.30 -3.56 5.48
C ALA A 77 3.97 -3.05 6.78
N VAL A 78 5.23 -2.62 6.72
CA VAL A 78 5.96 -2.09 7.88
C VAL A 78 5.77 -0.57 7.96
N LEU A 79 4.67 -0.16 8.58
CA LEU A 79 4.26 1.25 8.64
C LEU A 79 4.79 1.97 9.89
N SER A 80 5.41 3.12 9.68
CA SER A 80 5.79 4.07 10.74
C SER A 80 4.72 5.15 10.96
N LYS A 81 4.96 6.07 11.91
CA LYS A 81 4.03 7.13 12.28
C LYS A 81 3.60 7.94 11.04
N LYS A 82 2.28 8.16 10.89
CA LYS A 82 1.61 8.86 9.78
C LYS A 82 1.76 8.21 8.38
N GLN A 83 2.47 7.10 8.25
CA GLN A 83 2.41 6.30 7.02
C GLN A 83 1.13 5.51 6.97
N ARG A 84 0.62 5.31 5.75
CA ARG A 84 -0.61 4.58 5.51
C ARG A 84 -0.48 3.67 4.29
N LEU A 85 -1.31 2.64 4.24
CA LEU A 85 -1.46 1.76 3.10
C LEU A 85 -2.93 1.68 2.72
N TYR A 86 -3.21 1.76 1.42
CA TYR A 86 -4.56 1.80 0.87
C TYR A 86 -4.76 0.74 -0.22
N TYR A 87 -5.96 0.16 -0.25
CA TYR A 87 -6.42 -0.73 -1.32
C TYR A 87 -7.97 -0.84 -1.33
N PRO A 88 -8.59 -1.34 -2.41
CA PRO A 88 -10.05 -1.55 -2.48
C PRO A 88 -10.51 -2.74 -1.64
N ALA A 89 -11.57 -2.60 -0.85
CA ALA A 89 -12.08 -3.62 0.07
C ALA A 89 -12.63 -4.85 -0.64
N ASN A 90 -13.29 -4.64 -1.78
CA ASN A 90 -13.94 -5.71 -2.54
C ASN A 90 -12.97 -6.50 -3.43
N THR A 91 -11.65 -6.31 -3.26
CA THR A 91 -10.63 -7.01 -4.02
C THR A 91 -9.83 -7.91 -3.08
N PRO A 92 -10.18 -9.20 -2.95
CA PRO A 92 -9.51 -10.11 -2.01
C PRO A 92 -8.04 -10.35 -2.35
N HIS A 93 -7.64 -10.09 -3.59
CA HIS A 93 -6.26 -10.13 -4.06
C HIS A 93 -6.00 -8.94 -4.99
N PRO A 94 -5.74 -7.73 -4.45
CA PRO A 94 -5.52 -6.56 -5.28
C PRO A 94 -4.22 -6.70 -6.07
N ASP A 95 -4.24 -6.27 -7.33
CA ASP A 95 -3.04 -6.26 -8.17
C ASP A 95 -2.02 -5.19 -7.74
N VAL A 96 -2.53 -4.09 -7.21
CA VAL A 96 -1.76 -2.92 -6.79
C VAL A 96 -2.26 -2.41 -5.44
N MET A 97 -1.38 -1.79 -4.69
CA MET A 97 -1.71 -1.06 -3.46
C MET A 97 -1.04 0.31 -3.48
N LEU A 98 -1.58 1.26 -2.70
CA LEU A 98 -1.05 2.61 -2.59
C LEU A 98 -0.46 2.85 -1.20
N ALA A 99 0.85 3.11 -1.13
CA ALA A 99 1.53 3.53 0.08
C ALA A 99 1.55 5.06 0.18
N TRP A 100 1.21 5.60 1.34
CA TRP A 100 1.22 7.02 1.66
C TRP A 100 2.32 7.33 2.67
N TRP A 101 3.19 8.28 2.36
CA TRP A 101 4.39 8.52 3.14
C TRP A 101 4.68 10.02 3.29
N PRO A 102 4.39 10.62 4.45
CA PRO A 102 4.83 11.97 4.78
C PRO A 102 6.33 11.96 5.12
N TRP A 103 7.06 12.92 4.56
CA TRP A 103 8.50 13.06 4.80
C TRP A 103 8.78 13.69 6.16
N GLY A 104 9.94 13.37 6.75
CA GLY A 104 10.28 13.78 8.13
C GLY A 104 10.36 15.30 8.35
N HIS A 105 10.61 16.08 7.30
CA HIS A 105 10.63 17.54 7.34
C HIS A 105 9.22 18.18 7.29
N GLY A 106 8.16 17.38 7.17
CA GLY A 106 6.76 17.83 7.33
C GLY A 106 6.14 18.58 6.15
N ALA A 107 6.91 18.96 5.13
CA ALA A 107 6.42 19.77 4.00
C ALA A 107 6.02 18.95 2.77
N THR A 108 6.51 17.72 2.64
CA THR A 108 6.26 16.88 1.47
C THR A 108 5.57 15.58 1.87
N VAL A 109 4.64 15.15 1.03
CA VAL A 109 4.05 13.82 1.07
C VAL A 109 4.38 13.12 -0.24
N SER A 110 4.63 11.81 -0.16
CA SER A 110 4.70 10.94 -1.33
C SER A 110 3.61 9.88 -1.30
N VAL A 111 3.04 9.60 -2.47
CA VAL A 111 2.24 8.40 -2.69
C VAL A 111 2.97 7.49 -3.66
N ARG A 112 2.94 6.18 -3.39
CA ARG A 112 3.52 5.15 -4.24
C ARG A 112 2.47 4.11 -4.57
N LEU A 113 2.16 3.96 -5.85
CA LEU A 113 1.33 2.86 -6.35
C LEU A 113 2.28 1.75 -6.83
N PHE A 114 2.17 0.58 -6.23
CA PHE A 114 3.09 -0.53 -6.46
C PHE A 114 2.36 -1.84 -6.75
N MET A 115 3.00 -2.72 -7.52
CA MET A 115 2.55 -4.09 -7.70
C MET A 115 2.68 -4.85 -6.39
N VAL A 116 1.64 -5.56 -5.97
CA VAL A 116 1.73 -6.45 -4.81
C VAL A 116 2.72 -7.59 -5.05
N SER A 117 3.20 -8.21 -3.97
CA SER A 117 4.02 -9.42 -4.05
C SER A 117 3.33 -10.49 -4.89
N GLN A 118 4.09 -11.09 -5.81
CA GLN A 118 3.64 -12.22 -6.62
C GLN A 118 4.16 -13.56 -6.07
N GLU A 119 4.88 -13.52 -4.94
CA GLU A 119 5.37 -14.72 -4.29
C GLU A 119 4.20 -15.53 -3.71
N PRO A 120 4.25 -16.88 -3.75
CA PRO A 120 3.22 -17.71 -3.12
C PRO A 120 3.05 -17.36 -1.64
N PHE A 121 1.81 -17.12 -1.22
CA PHE A 121 1.52 -16.88 0.19
C PHE A 121 1.62 -18.20 0.98
N VAL A 122 2.47 -18.21 2.00
CA VAL A 122 2.56 -19.30 2.98
C VAL A 122 2.00 -18.80 4.30
N SER A 123 0.84 -19.35 4.71
CA SER A 123 0.23 -18.98 5.98
C SER A 123 1.21 -19.26 7.13
N PRO A 124 1.47 -18.29 8.03
CA PRO A 124 2.26 -18.55 9.22
C PRO A 124 1.57 -19.65 10.03
N LYS A 125 2.30 -20.74 10.31
CA LYS A 125 1.78 -21.83 11.15
C LYS A 125 1.52 -21.27 12.55
N PRO A 126 0.41 -21.63 13.23
CA PRO A 126 0.18 -21.22 14.60
C PRO A 126 1.33 -21.70 15.48
N LEU A 127 2.08 -20.76 16.07
CA LEU A 127 3.26 -21.04 16.90
C LEU A 127 2.92 -21.90 18.14
N LEU A 128 1.64 -21.94 18.53
CA LEU A 128 1.14 -22.63 19.72
C LEU A 128 1.18 -24.17 19.66
N LYS A 129 1.36 -24.80 18.48
CA LYS A 129 1.50 -26.27 18.41
C LYS A 129 2.91 -26.79 18.75
N ARG A 130 3.92 -25.92 18.92
CA ARG A 130 5.31 -26.35 19.19
C ARG A 130 5.70 -26.38 20.67
N ILE A 131 4.94 -25.75 21.56
CA ILE A 131 5.35 -25.57 22.97
C ILE A 131 4.65 -26.56 23.92
N PHE A 132 3.52 -27.15 23.54
CA PHE A 132 2.85 -28.18 24.36
C PHE A 132 2.34 -29.37 23.52
N PRO A 133 3.22 -30.31 23.11
CA PRO A 133 2.77 -31.56 22.48
C PRO A 133 2.15 -32.57 23.47
N PHE A 134 2.05 -32.24 24.77
CA PHE A 134 1.71 -33.20 25.84
C PHE A 134 0.48 -32.88 26.69
N LEU A 135 -0.33 -31.88 26.37
CA LEU A 135 -1.66 -31.75 27.00
C LEU A 135 -2.67 -32.56 26.20
N LYS A 136 -2.84 -33.82 26.60
CA LYS A 136 -4.02 -34.65 26.34
C LYS A 136 -5.13 -34.27 27.31
#